data_AF-A0A971H4M6-F1
#
_entry.id   AF-A0A971H4M6-F1
#
_cell.length_a   1.000
_cell.length_b   1.000
_cell.length_c   1.000
_cell.angle_alpha   90.00
_cell.angle_beta   90.00
_cell.angle_gamma   90.00
#
_symmetry.space_group_name_H-M   'P 1'
#
loop_
_entity.id
_entity.type
_entity.pdbx_description
1 polymer ?
#
loop_
_entity_poly.entity_id
_entity_poly.type
_entity_poly.pdbx_seq_one_letter_code
_entity_poly.pdbx_strand_id
1 'polypeptide(L)'
;MSTPAMIIGIVAMIGLILQKESFGRVLSGFLKTALGMLVLSAGASVIVSEILPFVDLFTEVFNLSGFATSSEAIVGAIQTAVPVIASTSALIMAIGFLVNLLLARFTPLKYIFLTGHMMWISSVAIAYSLYVAGFNEVNIVIFGTILQGLILTLLPAICQPMVRKVTGNNNIAIAHLTTLGTTTSAYIGGIFGDKSKSAEDVKLPETLDFFKDTSVSVSIVMLIFYLIVVIAAGPELVSEHAGD
;
A
#
# COMPACT_ATOMS: atom_id res chain seq x y z
N MET A 1 1.50 -13.78 -12.24
CA MET A 1 0.76 -13.07 -13.32
C MET A 1 -0.08 -11.96 -12.71
N SER A 2 0.45 -10.74 -12.53
CA SER A 2 -0.36 -9.52 -12.26
C SER A 2 0.57 -8.33 -12.05
N THR A 3 1.11 -7.76 -13.12
CA THR A 3 1.73 -6.43 -13.03
C THR A 3 0.60 -5.43 -12.74
N PRO A 4 0.61 -4.71 -11.60
CA PRO A 4 -0.45 -3.73 -11.27
C PRO A 4 -0.71 -2.73 -12.40
N ALA A 5 0.35 -2.40 -13.15
CA ALA A 5 0.28 -1.59 -14.37
C ALA A 5 -0.71 -2.11 -15.42
N MET A 6 -0.72 -3.41 -15.69
CA MET A 6 -1.61 -4.01 -16.69
C MET A 6 -3.06 -4.02 -16.22
N ILE A 7 -3.30 -4.28 -14.93
CA ILE A 7 -4.66 -4.28 -14.36
C ILE A 7 -5.26 -2.88 -14.45
N ILE A 8 -4.55 -1.86 -13.99
CA ILE A 8 -5.06 -0.47 -14.01
C ILE A 8 -5.16 0.03 -15.47
N GLY A 9 -4.24 -0.36 -16.34
CA GLY A 9 -4.34 -0.12 -17.78
C GLY A 9 -5.62 -0.70 -18.38
N ILE A 10 -5.93 -1.97 -18.12
CA ILE A 10 -7.15 -2.63 -18.60
C ILE A 10 -8.40 -1.94 -18.04
N VAL A 11 -8.41 -1.55 -16.76
CA VAL A 11 -9.52 -0.80 -16.17
C VAL A 11 -9.75 0.53 -16.90
N ALA A 12 -8.68 1.29 -17.19
CA ALA A 12 -8.78 2.52 -17.98
C ALA A 12 -9.31 2.25 -19.40
N MET A 13 -8.82 1.17 -20.04
CA MET A 13 -9.27 0.74 -21.37
C MET A 13 -10.77 0.44 -21.37
N ILE A 14 -11.25 -0.40 -20.44
CA ILE A 14 -12.67 -0.75 -20.31
C ILE A 14 -13.50 0.51 -20.02
N GLY A 15 -13.03 1.38 -19.14
CA GLY A 15 -13.69 2.64 -18.82
C GLY A 15 -13.88 3.54 -20.05
N LEU A 16 -12.87 3.64 -20.91
CA LEU A 16 -12.94 4.42 -22.15
C LEU A 16 -13.83 3.76 -23.21
N ILE A 17 -13.80 2.42 -23.32
CA ILE A 17 -14.72 1.67 -24.20
C ILE A 17 -16.18 1.90 -23.78
N LEU A 18 -16.47 1.82 -22.48
CA LEU A 18 -17.82 2.05 -21.95
C LEU A 18 -18.29 3.51 -22.15
N GLN A 19 -17.36 4.46 -22.17
CA GLN A 19 -17.62 5.86 -22.54
C GLN A 19 -17.76 6.08 -24.06
N LYS A 20 -17.64 5.01 -24.87
CA LYS A 20 -17.70 5.04 -26.34
C LYS A 20 -16.67 5.98 -26.97
N GLU A 21 -15.49 6.03 -26.38
CA GLU A 21 -14.38 6.84 -26.87
C GLU A 21 -13.75 6.25 -28.15
N SER A 22 -13.03 7.08 -28.90
CA SER A 22 -12.38 6.63 -30.14
C SER A 22 -11.26 5.62 -29.84
N PHE A 23 -10.99 4.71 -30.79
CA PHE A 23 -9.95 3.68 -30.64
C PHE A 23 -8.59 4.28 -30.22
N GLY A 24 -8.20 5.41 -30.83
CA GLY A 24 -6.96 6.11 -30.49
C GLY A 24 -6.92 6.58 -29.03
N ARG A 25 -8.04 7.05 -28.47
CA ARG A 25 -8.13 7.43 -27.05
C ARG A 25 -8.11 6.21 -26.14
N VAL A 26 -8.80 5.14 -26.49
CA VAL A 26 -8.80 3.87 -25.73
C VAL A 26 -7.38 3.32 -25.62
N LEU A 27 -6.67 3.18 -26.75
CA LEU A 27 -5.30 2.67 -26.77
C LEU A 27 -4.33 3.60 -26.03
N SER A 28 -4.41 4.91 -26.28
CA SER A 28 -3.56 5.89 -25.59
C SER A 28 -3.80 5.92 -24.09
N GLY A 29 -5.06 5.80 -23.66
CA GLY A 29 -5.44 5.74 -22.25
C GLY A 29 -4.86 4.50 -21.56
N PHE A 30 -5.03 3.33 -22.15
CA PHE A 30 -4.41 2.08 -21.69
C PHE A 30 -2.90 2.24 -21.51
N LEU A 31 -2.20 2.69 -22.55
CA LEU A 31 -0.73 2.81 -22.55
C LEU A 31 -0.24 3.84 -21.53
N LYS A 32 -0.85 5.03 -21.48
CA LYS A 32 -0.46 6.08 -20.52
C LYS A 32 -0.64 5.63 -19.08
N THR A 33 -1.76 4.96 -18.78
CA THR A 33 -2.03 4.43 -17.45
C THR A 33 -1.05 3.32 -17.07
N ALA A 34 -0.80 2.37 -17.97
CA ALA A 34 0.16 1.30 -17.73
C ALA A 34 1.60 1.85 -17.54
N LEU A 35 2.05 2.74 -18.43
CA LEU A 35 3.38 3.37 -18.35
C LEU A 35 3.54 4.19 -17.08
N GLY A 36 2.52 4.99 -16.69
CA GLY A 36 2.56 5.75 -15.44
C GLY A 36 2.76 4.85 -14.22
N MET A 37 2.06 3.71 -14.16
CA MET A 37 2.25 2.73 -13.09
C MET A 37 3.62 2.04 -13.12
N LEU A 38 4.18 1.76 -14.31
CA LEU A 38 5.52 1.18 -14.44
C LEU A 38 6.60 2.14 -13.94
N VAL A 39 6.53 3.41 -14.32
CA VAL A 39 7.47 4.45 -13.85
C VAL A 39 7.37 4.62 -12.34
N LEU A 40 6.15 4.68 -11.78
CA LEU A 40 5.95 4.75 -10.33
C LEU A 40 6.53 3.53 -9.62
N SER A 41 6.29 2.32 -10.14
CA SER A 41 6.81 1.08 -9.56
C SER A 41 8.34 1.02 -9.60
N ALA A 42 8.95 1.47 -10.69
CA ALA A 42 10.40 1.54 -10.83
C ALA A 42 11.02 2.51 -9.81
N GLY A 43 10.46 3.71 -9.66
CA GLY A 43 10.90 4.66 -8.64
C GLY A 43 10.76 4.12 -7.22
N ALA A 44 9.62 3.49 -6.91
CA ALA A 44 9.41 2.85 -5.62
C ALA A 44 10.41 1.71 -5.36
N SER A 45 10.72 0.89 -6.36
CA SER A 45 11.69 -0.22 -6.19
C SER A 45 13.10 0.26 -5.89
N VAL A 46 13.52 1.38 -6.49
CA VAL A 46 14.84 1.98 -6.18
C VAL A 46 14.86 2.44 -4.73
N ILE A 47 13.81 3.14 -4.26
CA ILE A 47 13.76 3.58 -2.86
C ILE A 47 13.78 2.39 -1.90
N VAL A 48 13.02 1.33 -2.21
CA VAL A 48 12.99 0.12 -1.37
C VAL A 48 14.34 -0.58 -1.33
N SER A 49 15.02 -0.74 -2.48
CA SER A 49 16.35 -1.38 -2.50
C SER A 49 17.37 -0.63 -1.65
N GLU A 50 17.31 0.71 -1.64
CA GLU A 50 18.18 1.54 -0.81
C GLU A 50 17.77 1.57 0.67
N ILE A 51 16.59 1.10 1.06
CA ILE A 51 16.13 1.09 2.47
C ILE A 51 16.35 -0.26 3.14
N LEU A 52 16.34 -1.37 2.39
CA LEU A 52 16.46 -2.72 2.97
C LEU A 52 17.74 -2.93 3.81
N PRO A 53 18.93 -2.48 3.40
CA PRO A 53 20.13 -2.62 4.23
C PRO A 53 20.02 -1.90 5.59
N PHE A 54 19.41 -0.71 5.64
CA PHE A 54 19.11 -0.05 6.90
C PHE A 54 18.20 -0.87 7.79
N VAL A 55 17.16 -1.46 7.21
CA VAL A 55 16.19 -2.26 7.95
C VAL A 55 16.86 -3.47 8.59
N ASP A 56 17.75 -4.15 7.86
CA ASP A 56 18.50 -5.31 8.36
C ASP A 56 19.43 -4.89 9.51
N LEU A 57 20.28 -3.87 9.30
CA LEU A 57 21.17 -3.33 10.33
C LEU A 57 20.39 -2.83 11.56
N PHE A 58 19.28 -2.13 11.37
CA PHE A 58 18.43 -1.63 12.45
C PHE A 58 17.85 -2.79 13.27
N THR A 59 17.39 -3.84 12.60
CA THR A 59 16.84 -5.03 13.28
C THR A 59 17.89 -5.71 14.15
N GLU A 60 19.13 -5.82 13.64
CA GLU A 60 20.24 -6.43 14.36
C GLU A 60 20.72 -5.58 15.54
N VAL A 61 21.02 -4.29 15.31
CA VAL A 61 21.50 -3.35 16.34
C VAL A 61 20.54 -3.27 17.52
N PHE A 62 19.24 -3.21 17.25
CA PHE A 62 18.22 -3.07 18.28
C PHE A 62 17.66 -4.42 18.76
N ASN A 63 18.24 -5.55 18.33
CA ASN A 63 17.83 -6.91 18.72
C ASN A 63 16.33 -7.18 18.53
N LEU A 64 15.77 -6.72 17.41
CA LEU A 64 14.34 -6.81 17.11
C LEU A 64 13.97 -8.18 16.55
N SER A 65 13.81 -9.15 17.45
CA SER A 65 13.34 -10.49 17.08
C SER A 65 11.87 -10.51 16.65
N GLY A 66 11.57 -11.17 15.52
CA GLY A 66 10.20 -11.33 15.02
C GLY A 66 9.60 -10.08 14.40
N PHE A 67 10.39 -9.02 14.17
CA PHE A 67 9.93 -7.83 13.46
C PHE A 67 9.88 -8.12 11.97
N ALA A 68 8.69 -8.06 11.40
CA ALA A 68 8.49 -8.36 9.99
C ALA A 68 8.25 -7.07 9.21
N THR A 69 9.25 -6.68 8.44
CA THR A 69 9.33 -5.41 7.71
C THR A 69 8.69 -5.47 6.33
N SER A 70 8.40 -6.68 5.86
CA SER A 70 7.71 -6.93 4.60
C SER A 70 6.43 -7.72 4.85
N SER A 71 5.29 -7.06 4.64
CA SER A 71 3.99 -7.73 4.65
C SER A 71 3.95 -8.93 3.70
N GLU A 72 4.53 -8.76 2.51
CA GLU A 72 4.58 -9.73 1.42
C GLU A 72 5.37 -10.98 1.81
N ALA A 73 6.52 -10.80 2.47
CA ALA A 73 7.33 -11.91 2.96
C ALA A 73 6.55 -12.74 4.00
N ILE A 74 5.84 -12.09 4.92
CA ILE A 74 5.03 -12.77 5.94
C ILE A 74 3.90 -13.57 5.28
N VAL A 75 3.07 -12.92 4.46
CA VAL A 75 1.93 -13.62 3.85
C VAL A 75 2.38 -14.72 2.89
N GLY A 76 3.50 -14.54 2.19
CA GLY A 76 4.13 -15.59 1.38
C GLY A 76 4.61 -16.77 2.23
N ALA A 77 5.26 -16.51 3.36
CA ALA A 77 5.69 -17.53 4.31
C ALA A 77 4.48 -18.29 4.89
N ILE A 78 3.41 -17.59 5.26
CA ILE A 78 2.16 -18.21 5.76
C ILE A 78 1.56 -19.15 4.71
N GLN A 79 1.43 -18.70 3.46
CA GLN A 79 0.89 -19.55 2.39
C GLN A 79 1.75 -20.79 2.13
N THR A 80 3.06 -20.67 2.30
CA THR A 80 4.01 -21.79 2.14
C THR A 80 3.95 -22.75 3.31
N ALA A 81 3.86 -22.23 4.54
CA ALA A 81 3.86 -23.03 5.76
C ALA A 81 2.52 -23.72 6.05
N VAL A 82 1.40 -23.13 5.59
CA VAL A 82 0.05 -23.62 5.89
C VAL A 82 -0.71 -23.89 4.58
N PRO A 83 -0.71 -25.14 4.07
CA PRO A 83 -1.24 -25.47 2.74
C PRO A 83 -2.70 -25.05 2.50
N VAL A 84 -3.54 -25.13 3.54
CA VAL A 84 -4.95 -24.74 3.45
C VAL A 84 -5.13 -23.24 3.20
N ILE A 85 -4.18 -22.41 3.63
CA ILE A 85 -4.28 -20.95 3.44
C ILE A 85 -4.12 -20.57 1.97
N ALA A 86 -3.27 -21.26 1.21
CA ALA A 86 -3.09 -20.95 -0.21
C ALA A 86 -4.41 -21.06 -1.00
N SER A 87 -5.16 -22.13 -0.79
CA SER A 87 -6.44 -22.36 -1.48
C SER A 87 -7.57 -21.45 -0.94
N THR A 88 -7.72 -21.35 0.38
CA THR A 88 -8.78 -20.55 1.01
C THR A 88 -8.60 -19.06 0.76
N SER A 89 -7.37 -18.52 0.85
CA SER A 89 -7.08 -17.12 0.57
C SER A 89 -7.35 -16.73 -0.89
N ALA A 90 -7.05 -17.62 -1.85
CA ALA A 90 -7.36 -17.38 -3.26
C ALA A 90 -8.87 -17.25 -3.51
N LEU A 91 -9.68 -18.13 -2.89
CA LEU A 91 -11.14 -18.05 -2.92
C LEU A 91 -11.66 -16.78 -2.23
N ILE A 92 -11.10 -16.44 -1.06
CA ILE A 92 -11.43 -15.22 -0.32
C ILE A 92 -11.15 -13.97 -1.16
N MET A 93 -10.00 -13.91 -1.83
CA MET A 93 -9.64 -12.80 -2.69
C MET A 93 -10.63 -12.65 -3.85
N ALA A 94 -10.91 -13.73 -4.59
CA ALA A 94 -11.77 -13.70 -5.76
C ALA A 94 -13.23 -13.39 -5.42
N ILE A 95 -13.82 -14.15 -4.48
CA ILE A 95 -15.23 -13.98 -4.10
C ILE A 95 -15.41 -12.71 -3.26
N GLY A 96 -14.45 -12.37 -2.40
CA GLY A 96 -14.49 -11.11 -1.62
C GLY A 96 -14.45 -9.87 -2.51
N PHE A 97 -13.73 -9.91 -3.64
CA PHE A 97 -13.82 -8.84 -4.64
C PHE A 97 -15.20 -8.76 -5.31
N LEU A 98 -15.85 -9.90 -5.57
CA LEU A 98 -17.25 -9.89 -6.03
C LEU A 98 -18.19 -9.31 -4.97
N VAL A 99 -17.99 -9.62 -3.69
CA VAL A 99 -18.74 -9.00 -2.58
C VAL A 99 -18.50 -7.47 -2.56
N ASN A 100 -17.27 -7.00 -2.75
CA ASN A 100 -16.96 -5.57 -2.88
C ASN A 100 -17.75 -4.91 -4.03
N LEU A 101 -17.83 -5.56 -5.20
CA LEU A 101 -18.63 -5.09 -6.33
C LEU A 101 -20.14 -5.04 -6.01
N LEU A 102 -20.66 -6.08 -5.36
CA LEU A 102 -22.07 -6.14 -4.93
C LEU A 102 -22.39 -5.03 -3.92
N LEU A 103 -21.52 -4.82 -2.93
CA LEU A 103 -21.64 -3.73 -1.97
C LEU A 103 -21.62 -2.37 -2.69
N ALA A 104 -20.68 -2.16 -3.62
CA ALA A 104 -20.64 -0.95 -4.43
C ALA A 104 -21.89 -0.76 -5.30
N ARG A 105 -22.51 -1.84 -5.77
CA ARG A 105 -23.75 -1.78 -6.56
C ARG A 105 -24.95 -1.37 -5.70
N PHE A 106 -25.18 -2.06 -4.58
CA PHE A 106 -26.44 -1.98 -3.83
C PHE A 106 -26.40 -1.02 -2.63
N THR A 107 -25.22 -0.67 -2.10
CA THR A 107 -25.08 0.27 -0.99
C THR A 107 -24.70 1.67 -1.48
N PRO A 108 -24.79 2.73 -0.67
CA PRO A 108 -24.28 4.06 -1.04
C PRO A 108 -22.73 4.11 -1.12
N LEU A 109 -22.02 3.07 -0.70
CA LEU A 109 -20.55 3.02 -0.68
C LEU A 109 -19.99 2.62 -2.04
N LYS A 110 -19.83 3.60 -2.95
CA LYS A 110 -19.41 3.39 -4.34
C LYS A 110 -17.89 3.23 -4.52
N TYR A 111 -17.27 2.32 -3.77
CA TYR A 111 -15.82 2.09 -3.78
C TYR A 111 -15.48 0.69 -4.28
N ILE A 112 -14.64 0.63 -5.31
CA ILE A 112 -14.11 -0.62 -5.87
C ILE A 112 -12.60 -0.65 -5.59
N PHE A 113 -12.15 -1.67 -4.86
CA PHE A 113 -10.76 -1.80 -4.46
C PHE A 113 -9.98 -2.55 -5.55
N LEU A 114 -9.14 -1.84 -6.31
CA LEU A 114 -8.46 -2.39 -7.49
C LEU A 114 -6.99 -2.77 -7.26
N THR A 115 -6.48 -2.61 -6.02
CA THR A 115 -5.09 -2.90 -5.68
C THR A 115 -4.88 -4.38 -5.40
N GLY A 116 -4.59 -5.17 -6.43
CA GLY A 116 -4.50 -6.64 -6.37
C GLY A 116 -3.56 -7.20 -5.30
N HIS A 117 -2.33 -6.70 -5.20
CA HIS A 117 -1.36 -7.20 -4.20
C HIS A 117 -1.83 -6.95 -2.76
N MET A 118 -2.48 -5.82 -2.50
CA MET A 118 -3.09 -5.52 -1.20
C MET A 118 -4.32 -6.41 -0.92
N MET A 119 -5.12 -6.73 -1.94
CA MET A 119 -6.21 -7.71 -1.81
C MET A 119 -5.68 -9.09 -1.45
N TRP A 120 -4.55 -9.51 -2.05
CA TRP A 120 -3.87 -10.76 -1.72
C TRP A 120 -3.39 -10.77 -0.28
N ILE A 121 -2.63 -9.75 0.17
CA ILE A 121 -2.16 -9.64 1.57
C ILE A 121 -3.34 -9.73 2.54
N SER A 122 -4.41 -8.96 2.30
CA SER A 122 -5.63 -8.98 3.12
C SER A 122 -6.28 -10.37 3.15
N SER A 123 -6.41 -11.02 1.99
CA SER A 123 -7.06 -12.33 1.90
C SER A 123 -6.30 -13.41 2.66
N VAL A 124 -4.96 -13.39 2.62
CA VAL A 124 -4.11 -14.33 3.36
C VAL A 124 -4.19 -14.05 4.85
N ALA A 125 -4.11 -12.78 5.26
CA ALA A 125 -4.21 -12.39 6.67
C ALA A 125 -5.57 -12.81 7.27
N ILE A 126 -6.68 -12.59 6.55
CA ILE A 126 -8.02 -13.01 6.97
C ILE A 126 -8.12 -14.53 7.05
N ALA A 127 -7.68 -15.24 6.01
CA ALA A 127 -7.71 -16.70 5.97
C ALA A 127 -6.94 -17.30 7.16
N TYR A 128 -5.73 -16.80 7.40
CA TYR A 128 -4.86 -17.25 8.48
C TYR A 128 -5.45 -16.93 9.86
N SER A 129 -6.03 -15.74 10.03
CA SER A 129 -6.69 -15.37 11.30
C SER A 129 -7.85 -16.30 11.64
N LEU A 130 -8.68 -16.63 10.65
CA LEU A 130 -9.79 -17.58 10.84
C LEU A 130 -9.30 -19.01 11.06
N TYR A 131 -8.22 -19.42 10.38
CA TYR A 131 -7.58 -20.72 10.62
C TYR A 131 -7.05 -20.85 12.04
N VAL A 132 -6.31 -19.86 12.54
CA VAL A 132 -5.79 -19.85 13.91
C VAL A 132 -6.93 -19.80 14.94
N ALA A 133 -8.05 -19.18 14.61
CA ALA A 133 -9.27 -19.19 15.44
C ALA A 133 -10.03 -20.54 15.43
N GLY A 134 -9.53 -21.56 14.73
CA GLY A 134 -10.06 -22.93 14.75
C GLY A 134 -11.24 -23.17 13.79
N PHE A 135 -11.48 -22.28 12.84
CA PHE A 135 -12.51 -22.49 11.83
C PHE A 135 -12.08 -23.55 10.81
N ASN A 136 -13.05 -24.35 10.35
CA ASN A 136 -12.83 -25.27 9.21
C ASN A 136 -12.75 -24.49 7.88
N GLU A 137 -12.27 -25.14 6.82
CA GLU A 137 -12.01 -24.51 5.52
C GLU A 137 -13.23 -23.82 4.92
N VAL A 138 -14.39 -24.47 5.01
CA VAL A 138 -15.66 -23.95 4.48
C VAL A 138 -16.03 -22.65 5.19
N ASN A 139 -15.94 -22.64 6.52
CA ASN A 139 -16.24 -21.45 7.31
C ASN A 139 -15.20 -20.34 7.09
N ILE A 140 -13.92 -20.69 6.93
CA ILE A 140 -12.86 -19.72 6.57
C ILE A 140 -13.25 -18.99 5.29
N VAL A 141 -13.66 -19.72 4.25
CA VAL A 141 -14.06 -19.12 2.96
C VAL A 141 -15.33 -18.28 3.12
N ILE A 142 -16.37 -18.79 3.80
CA ILE A 142 -17.64 -18.06 3.96
C ILE A 142 -17.42 -16.74 4.71
N PHE A 143 -16.84 -16.79 5.90
CA PHE A 143 -16.62 -15.57 6.69
C PHE A 143 -15.53 -14.68 6.07
N GLY A 144 -14.48 -15.29 5.54
CA GLY A 144 -13.38 -14.56 4.94
C GLY A 144 -13.78 -13.75 3.72
N THR A 145 -14.65 -14.27 2.86
CA THR A 145 -15.15 -13.54 1.67
C THR A 145 -16.00 -12.33 2.06
N ILE A 146 -16.85 -12.47 3.08
CA ILE A 146 -17.66 -11.37 3.61
C ILE A 146 -16.75 -10.31 4.23
N LEU A 147 -15.81 -10.72 5.08
CA LEU A 147 -14.85 -9.80 5.72
C LEU A 147 -13.98 -9.08 4.69
N GLN A 148 -13.45 -9.80 3.71
CA GLN A 148 -12.69 -9.22 2.61
C GLN A 148 -13.53 -8.17 1.88
N GLY A 149 -14.74 -8.51 1.43
CA GLY A 149 -15.63 -7.57 0.75
C GLY A 149 -15.91 -6.31 1.57
N LEU A 150 -16.15 -6.47 2.87
CA LEU A 150 -16.34 -5.36 3.81
C LEU A 150 -15.08 -4.50 3.92
N ILE A 151 -13.90 -5.09 4.11
CA ILE A 151 -12.62 -4.36 4.20
C ILE A 151 -12.36 -3.55 2.93
N LEU A 152 -12.54 -4.17 1.76
CA LEU A 152 -12.35 -3.55 0.46
C LEU A 152 -13.32 -2.38 0.21
N THR A 153 -14.53 -2.42 0.77
CA THR A 153 -15.50 -1.32 0.66
C THR A 153 -15.31 -0.25 1.74
N LEU A 154 -15.10 -0.64 2.98
CA LEU A 154 -15.11 0.26 4.14
C LEU A 154 -13.81 1.06 4.28
N LEU A 155 -12.64 0.46 4.00
CA LEU A 155 -11.39 1.21 4.13
C LEU A 155 -11.36 2.45 3.21
N PRO A 156 -11.64 2.36 1.89
CA PRO A 156 -11.71 3.54 1.06
C PRO A 156 -12.79 4.53 1.52
N ALA A 157 -13.94 4.02 1.98
CA ALA A 157 -15.04 4.86 2.47
C ALA A 157 -14.64 5.70 3.70
N ILE A 158 -13.96 5.09 4.66
CA ILE A 158 -13.49 5.73 5.90
C ILE A 158 -12.49 6.84 5.58
N CYS A 159 -11.58 6.61 4.63
CA CYS A 159 -10.55 7.59 4.26
C CYS A 159 -11.07 8.71 3.36
N GLN A 160 -12.16 8.47 2.61
CA GLN A 160 -12.57 9.37 1.53
C GLN A 160 -12.78 10.84 1.95
N PRO A 161 -13.35 11.16 3.12
CA PRO A 161 -13.47 12.55 3.56
C PRO A 161 -12.12 13.28 3.65
N MET A 162 -11.03 12.57 3.98
CA MET A 162 -9.67 13.10 4.05
C MET A 162 -9.07 13.21 2.66
N VAL A 163 -9.23 12.17 1.85
CA VAL A 163 -8.77 12.17 0.44
C VAL A 163 -9.34 13.38 -0.30
N ARG A 164 -10.64 13.65 -0.16
CA ARG A 164 -11.29 14.82 -0.77
C ARG A 164 -10.69 16.16 -0.35
N LYS A 165 -10.28 16.28 0.93
CA LYS A 165 -9.64 17.50 1.44
C LYS A 165 -8.25 17.72 0.85
N VAL A 166 -7.52 16.63 0.60
CA VAL A 166 -6.15 16.67 0.05
C VAL A 166 -6.17 16.84 -1.47
N THR A 167 -7.03 16.12 -2.19
CA THR A 167 -7.07 16.12 -3.65
C THR A 167 -7.99 17.19 -4.25
N GLY A 168 -8.85 17.80 -3.44
CA GLY A 168 -9.85 18.78 -3.86
C GLY A 168 -10.98 18.21 -4.74
N ASN A 169 -11.06 16.88 -4.92
CA ASN A 169 -12.08 16.24 -5.75
C ASN A 169 -12.50 14.87 -5.19
N ASN A 170 -13.50 14.25 -5.82
CA ASN A 170 -14.04 12.94 -5.40
C ASN A 170 -13.82 11.85 -6.47
N ASN A 171 -12.83 12.02 -7.35
CA ASN A 171 -12.63 11.13 -8.49
C ASN A 171 -11.89 9.83 -8.12
N ILE A 172 -11.08 9.87 -7.05
CA ILE A 172 -10.27 8.74 -6.59
C ILE A 172 -10.48 8.51 -5.09
N ALA A 173 -10.26 7.27 -4.66
CA ALA A 173 -10.23 6.85 -3.27
C ALA A 173 -8.98 6.01 -3.02
N ILE A 174 -8.50 5.98 -1.77
CA ILE A 174 -7.31 5.21 -1.41
C ILE A 174 -7.72 3.76 -1.14
N ALA A 175 -7.14 2.85 -1.92
CA ALA A 175 -7.29 1.40 -1.80
C ALA A 175 -5.99 0.78 -1.27
N HIS A 176 -5.74 0.95 0.04
CA HIS A 176 -4.53 0.47 0.72
C HIS A 176 -4.85 -0.04 2.15
N LEU A 177 -4.02 -0.93 2.71
CA LEU A 177 -4.27 -1.53 4.03
C LEU A 177 -3.84 -0.64 5.20
N THR A 178 -2.95 0.33 4.98
CA THR A 178 -2.55 1.32 5.99
C THR A 178 -3.57 2.43 6.22
N THR A 179 -4.74 2.33 5.57
CA THR A 179 -5.78 3.35 5.58
C THR A 179 -6.28 3.75 6.98
N LEU A 180 -6.34 2.81 7.93
CA LEU A 180 -6.75 3.16 9.30
C LEU A 180 -5.73 4.06 9.99
N GLY A 181 -4.43 3.82 9.75
CA GLY A 181 -3.35 4.67 10.25
C GLY A 181 -3.41 6.06 9.62
N THR A 182 -3.52 6.15 8.30
CA THR A 182 -3.59 7.46 7.61
C THR A 182 -4.83 8.26 8.00
N THR A 183 -5.97 7.60 8.14
CA THR A 183 -7.23 8.22 8.59
C THR A 183 -7.11 8.73 10.02
N THR A 184 -6.54 7.95 10.93
CA THR A 184 -6.34 8.34 12.32
C THR A 184 -5.36 9.51 12.43
N SER A 185 -4.24 9.46 11.70
CA SER A 185 -3.29 10.58 11.63
C SER A 185 -3.94 11.86 11.11
N ALA A 186 -4.80 11.76 10.08
CA ALA A 186 -5.54 12.91 9.56
C ALA A 186 -6.55 13.48 10.57
N TYR A 187 -7.20 12.64 11.38
CA TYR A 187 -8.07 13.11 12.47
C TYR A 187 -7.28 13.82 13.56
N ILE A 188 -6.20 13.21 14.05
CA ILE A 188 -5.32 13.79 15.07
C ILE A 188 -4.75 15.12 14.57
N GLY A 189 -4.23 15.16 13.34
CA GLY A 189 -3.75 16.39 12.70
C GLY A 189 -4.86 17.44 12.54
N GLY A 190 -6.11 17.03 12.36
CA GLY A 190 -7.26 17.95 12.35
C GLY A 190 -7.65 18.52 13.72
N ILE A 191 -7.33 17.82 14.81
CA ILE A 191 -7.60 18.25 16.20
C ILE A 191 -6.50 19.19 16.69
N PHE A 192 -5.23 18.81 16.46
CA PHE A 192 -4.08 19.54 17.02
C PHE A 192 -3.38 20.46 16.02
N GLY A 193 -3.60 20.26 14.73
CA GLY A 193 -2.95 21.03 13.67
C GLY A 193 -3.71 22.28 13.26
N ASP A 194 -2.99 23.17 12.58
CA ASP A 194 -3.53 24.39 11.98
C ASP A 194 -3.51 24.24 10.45
N LYS A 195 -4.69 24.19 9.84
CA LYS A 195 -4.82 24.01 8.38
C LYS A 195 -4.23 25.17 7.57
N SER A 196 -4.03 26.34 8.18
CA SER A 196 -3.37 27.47 7.52
C SER A 196 -1.85 27.32 7.46
N LYS A 197 -1.29 26.35 8.18
CA LYS A 197 0.15 26.08 8.27
C LYS A 197 0.46 24.72 7.65
N SER A 198 0.57 24.69 6.33
CA SER A 198 1.08 23.52 5.62
C SER A 198 2.60 23.41 5.80
N ALA A 199 3.11 22.19 5.95
CA ALA A 199 4.54 21.92 5.87
C ALA A 199 5.12 22.34 4.50
N GLU A 200 4.30 22.26 3.45
CA GLU A 200 4.64 22.69 2.09
C GLU A 200 4.86 24.20 1.97
N ASP A 201 4.26 24.99 2.87
CA ASP A 201 4.30 26.46 2.85
C ASP A 201 5.34 27.05 3.81
N VAL A 202 6.14 26.20 4.47
CA VAL A 202 7.13 26.64 5.46
C VAL A 202 8.21 27.49 4.78
N LYS A 203 8.33 28.75 5.21
CA LYS A 203 9.39 29.65 4.77
C LYS A 203 10.66 29.38 5.57
N LEU A 204 11.57 28.63 4.97
CA LEU A 204 12.91 28.40 5.50
C LEU A 204 13.84 29.57 5.17
N PRO A 205 14.84 29.86 6.01
CA PRO A 205 15.91 30.80 5.65
C PRO A 205 16.66 30.28 4.42
N GLU A 206 17.30 31.19 3.66
CA GLU A 206 17.96 30.89 2.39
C GLU A 206 18.97 29.72 2.47
N THR A 207 19.64 29.57 3.62
CA THR A 207 20.58 28.48 3.88
C THR A 207 19.93 27.10 4.05
N LEU A 208 18.63 27.03 4.33
CA LEU A 208 17.86 25.79 4.53
C LEU A 208 16.82 25.59 3.42
N ASP A 209 16.79 26.45 2.39
CA ASP A 209 15.77 26.41 1.34
C ASP A 209 15.78 25.09 0.56
N PHE A 210 16.91 24.40 0.52
CA PHE A 210 17.05 23.07 -0.09
C PHE A 210 16.15 22.00 0.58
N PHE A 211 15.74 22.18 1.84
CA PHE A 211 14.79 21.26 2.50
C PHE A 211 13.38 21.34 1.91
N LYS A 212 13.07 22.35 1.08
CA LYS A 212 11.82 22.38 0.31
C LYS A 212 11.82 21.39 -0.85
N ASP A 213 12.98 20.95 -1.33
CA ASP A 213 13.05 19.83 -2.25
C ASP A 213 12.84 18.54 -1.46
N THR A 214 11.70 17.88 -1.69
CA THR A 214 11.33 16.66 -0.98
C THR A 214 12.40 15.57 -1.12
N SER A 215 13.05 15.46 -2.28
CA SER A 215 14.08 14.45 -2.54
C SER A 215 15.34 14.74 -1.73
N VAL A 216 15.78 16.01 -1.68
CA VAL A 216 16.93 16.43 -0.87
C VAL A 216 16.64 16.27 0.61
N SER A 217 15.47 16.72 1.08
CA SER A 217 15.07 16.60 2.48
C SER A 217 15.04 15.15 2.94
N VAL A 218 14.39 14.26 2.18
CA VAL A 218 14.32 12.83 2.51
C VAL A 218 15.72 12.22 2.52
N SER A 219 16.58 12.55 1.55
CA SER A 219 17.94 12.02 1.48
C SER A 219 18.78 12.40 2.71
N ILE A 220 18.71 13.66 3.15
CA ILE A 220 19.44 14.14 4.34
C ILE A 220 18.92 13.49 5.61
N VAL A 221 17.60 13.41 5.76
CA VAL A 221 16.98 12.77 6.93
C VAL A 221 17.35 11.29 7.00
N MET A 222 17.25 10.58 5.87
CA MET A 222 17.64 9.17 5.80
C MET A 222 19.13 8.96 6.05
N LEU A 223 20.01 9.84 5.55
CA LEU A 223 21.44 9.80 5.84
C LEU A 223 21.71 9.88 7.35
N ILE A 224 21.06 10.80 8.06
CA ILE A 224 21.23 10.94 9.52
C ILE A 224 20.83 9.65 10.24
N PHE A 225 19.66 9.08 9.89
CA PHE A 225 19.22 7.81 10.48
C PHE A 225 20.20 6.67 10.17
N TYR A 226 20.63 6.56 8.90
CA TYR A 226 21.62 5.58 8.48
C TYR A 226 22.92 5.71 9.27
N LEU A 227 23.44 6.91 9.45
CA LEU A 227 24.67 7.15 10.22
C LEU A 227 24.54 6.69 11.66
N ILE A 228 23.41 6.96 12.32
CA ILE A 228 23.18 6.52 13.71
C ILE A 228 23.25 4.99 13.79
N VAL A 229 22.57 4.29 12.87
CA VAL A 229 22.51 2.82 12.86
C VAL A 229 23.85 2.21 12.48
N VAL A 230 24.52 2.74 11.46
CA VAL A 230 25.86 2.29 11.01
C VAL A 230 26.90 2.47 12.11
N ILE A 231 26.91 3.62 12.79
CA ILE A 231 27.82 3.85 13.92
C ILE A 231 27.53 2.88 15.07
N ALA A 232 26.25 2.61 15.34
CA ALA A 232 25.84 1.68 16.40
C ALA A 232 26.14 0.21 16.07
N ALA A 233 26.03 -0.20 14.80
CA ALA A 233 26.34 -1.55 14.33
C ALA A 233 27.85 -1.85 14.37
N GLY A 234 28.68 -0.83 14.18
CA GLY A 234 30.13 -0.99 14.12
C GLY A 234 30.63 -1.59 12.80
N PRO A 235 31.95 -1.59 12.57
CA PRO A 235 32.54 -1.85 11.26
C PRO A 235 32.37 -3.29 10.76
N GLU A 236 32.24 -4.26 11.67
CA GLU A 236 32.11 -5.69 11.32
C GLU A 236 30.77 -5.96 10.63
N LEU A 237 29.66 -5.61 11.28
CA LEU A 237 28.30 -5.76 10.72
C LEU A 237 28.07 -4.89 9.48
N VAL A 238 28.62 -3.67 9.48
CA VAL A 238 28.49 -2.77 8.32
C VAL A 238 29.21 -3.32 7.09
N SER A 239 30.32 -4.03 7.27
CA SER A 239 31.09 -4.59 6.16
C SER A 239 30.35 -5.67 5.37
N GLU A 240 29.40 -6.38 6.00
CA GLU A 240 28.56 -7.38 5.32
C GLU A 240 27.52 -6.74 4.36
N HIS A 241 27.19 -5.47 4.60
CA HIS A 241 26.25 -4.69 3.81
C HIS A 241 26.92 -3.63 2.92
N ALA A 242 28.22 -3.40 3.10
CA ALA A 242 29.00 -2.54 2.22
C ALA A 242 29.25 -3.31 0.91
N GLY A 243 28.75 -2.78 -0.21
CA GLY A 243 29.04 -3.34 -1.53
C GLY A 243 30.56 -3.42 -1.79
N ASP A 244 30.95 -4.28 -2.73
CA ASP A 244 32.35 -4.50 -3.14
C ASP A 244 33.15 -3.20 -3.35
#